data_AF-A0A8H4UZP7-F1
#
_entry.id   AF-A0A8H4UZP7-F1
#
_cell.length_a   1.000
_cell.length_b   1.000
_cell.length_c   1.000
_cell.angle_alpha   90.00
_cell.angle_beta   90.00
_cell.angle_gamma   90.00
#
_symmetry.space_group_name_H-M   'P 1'
#
loop_
_entity.id
_entity.type
_entity.pdbx_description
1 polymer ?
#
loop_
_entity_poly.entity_id
_entity_poly.type
_entity_poly.pdbx_seq_one_letter_code
_entity_poly.pdbx_strand_id
1 'polypeptide(L)'
;SNLTIPFNVSHISTSSENVLIVVHDDTGHDETTGALNPRGILQATLVSDNSSVKFSQWRVAGTAGGEANIDSTRGPYNEGGLYAERVGWHLPGFKDDSWSGTGSQLNFTGADIKFYRTVIPLR
;
A
#
# COMPACT_ATOMS: atom_id res chain seq x y z
N SER A 1 -15.63 11.52 11.62
CA SER A 1 -14.82 12.57 12.28
C SER A 1 -13.71 12.95 11.33
N ASN A 2 -13.33 14.23 11.28
CA ASN A 2 -12.19 14.66 10.46
C ASN A 2 -10.90 14.42 11.24
N LEU A 3 -9.89 13.83 10.59
CA LEU A 3 -8.56 13.62 11.16
C LEU A 3 -7.60 14.64 10.55
N THR A 4 -6.88 15.38 11.40
CA THR A 4 -5.79 16.26 10.98
C THR A 4 -4.47 15.65 11.42
N ILE A 5 -3.57 15.41 10.46
CA ILE A 5 -2.25 14.84 10.72
C ILE A 5 -1.22 15.97 10.60
N PRO A 6 -0.52 16.35 11.69
CA PRO A 6 0.51 17.38 11.62
C PRO A 6 1.78 16.82 10.98
N PHE A 7 2.42 17.62 10.12
CA PHE A 7 3.74 17.32 9.58
C PHE A 7 4.81 18.13 10.31
N ASN A 8 5.88 17.47 10.76
CA ASN A 8 7.03 18.19 11.28
C ASN A 8 7.75 18.89 10.11
N VAL A 9 8.05 20.18 10.25
CA VAL A 9 8.77 20.96 9.25
C VAL A 9 10.13 20.35 8.88
N SER A 10 10.75 19.60 9.79
CA SER A 10 12.00 18.88 9.51
C SER A 10 11.85 17.74 8.48
N HIS A 11 10.62 17.28 8.21
CA HIS A 11 10.32 16.23 7.25
C HIS A 11 9.82 16.78 5.90
N ILE A 12 9.70 18.11 5.78
CA ILE A 12 9.20 18.76 4.57
C ILE A 12 10.36 19.41 3.84
N SER A 13 10.59 18.97 2.61
CA SER A 13 11.54 19.62 1.72
C SER A 13 10.98 20.95 1.21
N THR A 14 11.78 22.01 1.24
CA THR A 14 11.44 23.32 0.67
C THR A 14 12.05 23.53 -0.72
N SER A 15 12.92 22.64 -1.17
CA SER A 15 13.64 22.73 -2.45
C SER A 15 13.30 21.61 -3.43
N SER A 16 12.49 20.64 -3.02
CA SER A 16 12.06 19.52 -3.86
C SER A 16 10.58 19.19 -3.67
N GLU A 17 10.05 18.36 -4.57
CA GLU A 17 8.72 17.78 -4.39
C GLU A 17 8.66 16.92 -3.12
N ASN A 18 7.53 16.99 -2.43
CA ASN A 18 7.20 16.14 -1.29
C ASN A 18 6.11 15.16 -1.73
N VAL A 19 6.21 13.90 -1.31
CA VAL A 19 5.23 12.85 -1.61
C VAL A 19 4.63 12.34 -0.32
N LEU A 20 3.31 12.43 -0.19
CA LEU A 20 2.56 11.76 0.88
C LEU A 20 2.11 10.39 0.39
N ILE A 21 2.57 9.34 1.07
CA ILE A 21 2.14 7.96 0.82
C ILE A 21 1.04 7.62 1.83
N VAL A 22 -0.12 7.24 1.34
CA VAL A 22 -1.24 6.74 2.15
C VAL A 22 -1.43 5.27 1.81
N VAL A 23 -1.31 4.41 2.82
CA VAL A 23 -1.65 2.99 2.70
C VAL A 23 -3.02 2.80 3.33
N HIS A 24 -3.94 2.23 2.57
CA HIS A 24 -5.31 1.95 2.99
C HIS A 24 -5.53 0.45 2.87
N ASP A 25 -5.91 -0.17 3.99
CA ASP A 25 -6.35 -1.56 4.00
C ASP A 25 -7.82 -1.61 3.55
N ASP A 26 -8.11 -2.44 2.54
CA ASP A 26 -9.45 -2.62 2.01
C ASP A 26 -9.97 -4.00 2.43
N THR A 27 -10.84 -4.01 3.44
CA THR A 27 -11.40 -5.24 4.01
C THR A 27 -12.58 -5.81 3.21
N GLY A 28 -12.77 -5.34 1.97
CA GLY A 28 -13.84 -5.76 1.06
C GLY A 28 -14.97 -4.76 0.93
N HIS A 29 -15.83 -4.97 -0.06
CA HIS A 29 -17.02 -4.16 -0.31
C HIS A 29 -18.18 -4.53 0.62
N ASP A 30 -19.04 -3.55 0.90
CA ASP A 30 -20.27 -3.79 1.67
C ASP A 30 -21.25 -4.62 0.83
N GLU A 31 -22.18 -5.32 1.47
CA GLU A 31 -23.17 -6.12 0.76
C GLU A 31 -24.31 -5.28 0.16
N THR A 32 -25.00 -5.85 -0.85
CA THR A 32 -26.24 -5.34 -1.43
C THR A 32 -26.10 -3.91 -1.99
N THR A 33 -26.92 -2.96 -1.54
CA THR A 33 -26.90 -1.57 -1.98
C THR A 33 -25.65 -0.82 -1.53
N GLY A 34 -24.94 -1.33 -0.52
CA GLY A 34 -23.68 -0.77 -0.05
C GLY A 34 -22.47 -1.10 -0.93
N ALA A 35 -22.61 -2.04 -1.88
CA ALA A 35 -21.48 -2.49 -2.71
C ALA A 35 -20.81 -1.35 -3.51
N LEU A 36 -21.57 -0.29 -3.81
CA LEU A 36 -21.07 0.88 -4.54
C LEU A 36 -20.34 1.91 -3.65
N ASN A 37 -20.28 1.68 -2.34
CA ASN A 37 -19.56 2.58 -1.44
C ASN A 37 -18.07 2.60 -1.82
N PRO A 38 -17.48 3.78 -2.09
CA PRO A 38 -16.10 3.88 -2.53
C PRO A 38 -15.11 3.45 -1.45
N ARG A 39 -13.92 3.03 -1.88
CA ARG A 39 -12.78 2.70 -1.03
C ARG A 39 -11.63 3.66 -1.33
N GLY A 40 -10.98 4.17 -0.29
CA GLY A 40 -9.86 5.12 -0.40
C GLY A 40 -10.16 6.49 0.19
N ILE A 41 -9.58 7.54 -0.40
CA ILE A 41 -9.63 8.91 0.12
C ILE A 41 -10.83 9.64 -0.47
N LEU A 42 -11.86 9.89 0.36
CA LEU A 42 -13.04 10.65 -0.06
C LEU A 42 -12.77 12.16 -0.10
N GLN A 43 -11.97 12.66 0.83
CA GLN A 43 -11.57 14.06 0.89
C GLN A 43 -10.20 14.19 1.57
N ALA A 44 -9.33 15.02 1.03
CA ALA A 44 -8.09 15.42 1.66
C ALA A 44 -7.81 16.91 1.39
N THR A 45 -7.41 17.63 2.43
CA THR A 45 -7.04 19.05 2.34
C THR A 45 -5.66 19.22 2.95
N LEU A 46 -4.74 19.83 2.20
CA LEU A 46 -3.46 20.26 2.73
C LEU A 46 -3.64 21.59 3.45
N VAL A 47 -3.48 21.59 4.78
CA VAL A 47 -3.60 22.79 5.61
C VAL A 47 -2.23 23.47 5.71
N SER A 48 -2.16 24.74 5.35
CA SER A 48 -0.94 25.56 5.41
C SER A 48 -1.31 27.02 5.67
N ASP A 49 -0.41 27.75 6.32
CA ASP A 49 -0.50 29.21 6.46
C ASP A 49 -0.42 29.92 5.08
N ASN A 50 0.15 29.24 4.08
CA ASN A 50 0.13 29.69 2.70
C ASN A 50 -0.99 28.98 1.92
N SER A 51 -2.08 29.70 1.67
CA SER A 51 -3.26 29.20 0.94
C SER A 51 -3.01 28.79 -0.52
N SER A 52 -1.84 29.12 -1.10
CA SER A 52 -1.48 28.65 -2.43
C SER A 52 -0.98 27.20 -2.46
N VAL A 53 -0.65 26.63 -1.30
CA VAL A 53 -0.09 25.28 -1.19
C VAL A 53 -1.22 24.25 -1.21
N LYS A 54 -1.17 23.33 -2.17
CA LYS A 54 -2.17 22.27 -2.38
C LYS A 54 -1.52 21.02 -2.96
N PHE A 55 -2.19 19.87 -2.83
CA PHE A 55 -1.80 18.69 -3.59
C PHE A 55 -1.95 18.96 -5.08
N SER A 56 -0.89 18.73 -5.85
CA SER A 56 -0.82 19.01 -7.29
C SER A 56 -1.13 17.78 -8.15
N GLN A 57 -0.85 16.58 -7.64
CA GLN A 57 -1.04 15.31 -8.35
C GLN A 57 -1.49 14.21 -7.39
N TRP A 58 -2.36 13.34 -7.89
CA TRP A 58 -2.73 12.08 -7.25
C TRP A 58 -2.34 10.90 -8.12
N ARG A 59 -1.83 9.85 -7.48
CA ARG A 59 -1.62 8.54 -8.08
C ARG A 59 -2.21 7.50 -7.13
N VAL A 60 -2.79 6.46 -7.69
CA VAL A 60 -3.36 5.34 -6.94
C VAL A 60 -2.95 4.04 -7.61
N ALA A 61 -2.66 3.04 -6.80
CA ALA A 61 -2.39 1.68 -7.26
C ALA A 61 -3.11 0.69 -6.34
N GLY A 62 -3.92 -0.17 -6.93
CA GLY A 62 -4.43 -1.39 -6.30
C GLY A 62 -3.63 -2.59 -6.80
N THR A 63 -4.32 -3.73 -6.95
CA THR A 63 -3.71 -4.95 -7.49
C THR A 63 -3.09 -4.76 -8.89
N ALA A 64 -2.08 -5.56 -9.21
CA ALA A 64 -1.38 -5.47 -10.48
C ALA A 64 -2.31 -5.86 -11.63
N GLY A 65 -2.34 -5.02 -12.68
CA GLY A 65 -3.23 -5.23 -13.83
C GLY A 65 -4.69 -4.83 -13.58
N GLY A 66 -5.07 -4.42 -12.37
CA GLY A 66 -6.44 -4.02 -12.05
C GLY A 66 -7.44 -5.13 -12.39
N GLU A 67 -8.42 -4.81 -13.23
CA GLU A 67 -9.49 -5.76 -13.63
C GLU A 67 -9.03 -6.85 -14.61
N ALA A 68 -7.78 -6.81 -15.09
CA ALA A 68 -7.28 -7.78 -16.08
C ALA A 68 -7.10 -9.22 -15.52
N ASN A 69 -7.14 -9.42 -14.19
CA ASN A 69 -6.98 -10.71 -13.52
C ASN A 69 -5.75 -11.51 -14.01
N ILE A 70 -4.55 -10.94 -13.81
CA ILE A 70 -3.29 -11.51 -14.32
C ILE A 70 -2.87 -12.83 -13.64
N ASP A 71 -3.48 -13.18 -12.50
CA ASP A 71 -3.40 -14.51 -11.88
C ASP A 71 -4.77 -15.20 -11.93
N SER A 72 -5.13 -15.69 -13.11
CA SER A 72 -6.40 -16.39 -13.33
C SER A 72 -6.55 -17.68 -12.53
N THR A 73 -5.47 -18.22 -11.98
CA THR A 73 -5.51 -19.46 -11.19
C THR A 73 -6.07 -19.19 -9.79
N ARG A 74 -5.70 -18.05 -9.18
CA ARG A 74 -6.16 -17.66 -7.83
C ARG A 74 -7.34 -16.69 -7.86
N GLY A 75 -7.60 -16.06 -9.00
CA GLY A 75 -8.74 -15.20 -9.23
C GLY A 75 -8.52 -13.75 -8.79
N PRO A 76 -9.49 -12.87 -9.09
CA PRO A 76 -9.30 -11.42 -9.07
C PRO A 76 -9.15 -10.80 -7.66
N TYR A 77 -9.52 -11.53 -6.61
CA TYR A 77 -9.52 -11.02 -5.23
C TYR A 77 -8.38 -11.57 -4.36
N ASN A 78 -7.49 -12.39 -4.92
CA ASN A 78 -6.41 -13.02 -4.14
C ASN A 78 -5.27 -12.04 -3.81
N GLU A 79 -5.09 -10.98 -4.60
CA GLU A 79 -3.96 -10.06 -4.48
C GLU A 79 -4.42 -8.62 -4.24
N GLY A 80 -3.81 -7.96 -3.26
CA GLY A 80 -3.95 -6.53 -2.98
C GLY A 80 -2.94 -5.65 -3.71
N GLY A 81 -2.81 -4.41 -3.23
CA GLY A 81 -1.97 -3.37 -3.84
C GLY A 81 -0.56 -3.23 -3.28
N LEU A 82 -0.15 -4.06 -2.32
CA LEU A 82 1.21 -3.97 -1.77
C LEU A 82 2.24 -4.30 -2.84
N TYR A 83 3.44 -3.72 -2.74
CA TYR A 83 4.49 -3.94 -3.73
C TYR A 83 4.80 -5.42 -3.93
N ALA A 84 4.93 -6.17 -2.82
CA ALA A 84 5.19 -7.60 -2.83
C ALA A 84 4.12 -8.42 -3.58
N GLU A 85 2.85 -8.05 -3.42
CA GLU A 85 1.73 -8.70 -4.13
C GLU A 85 1.83 -8.42 -5.62
N ARG A 86 1.95 -7.14 -5.99
CA ARG A 86 1.98 -6.67 -7.37
C ARG A 86 3.11 -7.23 -8.23
N VAL A 87 4.21 -7.67 -7.63
CA VAL A 87 5.36 -8.26 -8.34
C VAL A 87 5.48 -9.77 -8.09
N GLY A 88 4.48 -10.39 -7.47
CA GLY A 88 4.37 -11.85 -7.32
C GLY A 88 5.28 -12.46 -6.26
N TRP A 89 5.75 -11.71 -5.26
CA TRP A 89 6.61 -12.22 -4.18
C TRP A 89 5.95 -13.32 -3.35
N HIS A 90 4.62 -13.38 -3.33
CA HIS A 90 3.84 -14.42 -2.64
C HIS A 90 3.78 -15.76 -3.39
N LEU A 91 4.10 -15.78 -4.69
CA LEU A 91 3.94 -16.96 -5.52
C LEU A 91 5.01 -18.03 -5.23
N PRO A 92 4.66 -19.33 -5.14
CA PRO A 92 5.64 -20.40 -5.06
C PRO A 92 6.70 -20.30 -6.17
N GLY A 93 7.98 -20.54 -5.82
CA GLY A 93 9.10 -20.45 -6.78
C GLY A 93 9.63 -19.04 -7.10
N PHE A 94 9.07 -17.96 -6.54
CA PHE A 94 9.70 -16.63 -6.61
C PHE A 94 11.14 -16.69 -6.09
N LYS A 95 12.07 -16.09 -6.84
CA LYS A 95 13.51 -16.07 -6.52
C LYS A 95 13.82 -14.95 -5.54
N ASP A 96 14.04 -15.30 -4.28
CA ASP A 96 14.37 -14.40 -3.17
C ASP A 96 15.86 -14.49 -2.75
N ASP A 97 16.72 -15.13 -3.55
CA ASP A 97 18.16 -15.34 -3.27
C ASP A 97 18.94 -14.04 -2.99
N SER A 98 18.44 -12.90 -3.48
CA SER A 98 19.05 -11.58 -3.29
C SER A 98 18.59 -10.85 -2.02
N TRP A 99 17.61 -11.39 -1.30
CA TRP A 99 17.04 -10.73 -0.13
C TRP A 99 17.95 -10.95 1.09
N SER A 100 18.04 -9.93 1.93
CA SER A 100 18.70 -10.09 3.23
C SER A 100 17.90 -11.07 4.08
N GLY A 101 18.50 -12.20 4.45
CA GLY A 101 17.89 -13.15 5.37
C GLY A 101 17.60 -12.50 6.72
N THR A 102 16.38 -12.68 7.24
CA THR A 102 15.93 -12.00 8.48
C THR A 102 16.28 -12.77 9.76
N GLY A 103 17.17 -13.76 9.69
CA GLY A 103 17.43 -14.68 10.81
C GLY A 103 16.15 -15.38 11.28
N SER A 104 16.13 -15.82 12.53
CA SER A 104 15.00 -16.57 13.11
C SER A 104 13.82 -15.70 13.57
N GLN A 105 13.88 -14.37 13.41
CA GLN A 105 12.90 -13.45 13.98
C GLN A 105 12.49 -12.35 12.98
N LEU A 106 11.18 -12.19 12.82
CA LEU A 106 10.61 -11.06 12.09
C LEU A 106 10.79 -9.79 12.95
N ASN A 107 11.27 -8.69 12.37
CA ASN A 107 11.50 -7.44 13.11
C ASN A 107 10.99 -6.21 12.36
N PHE A 108 10.54 -5.22 13.11
CA PHE A 108 10.10 -3.93 12.59
C PHE A 108 10.53 -2.82 13.55
N THR A 109 10.72 -1.62 13.04
CA THR A 109 11.03 -0.44 13.85
C THR A 109 10.25 0.73 13.26
N GLY A 110 9.35 1.32 14.05
CA GLY A 110 8.44 2.34 13.56
C GLY A 110 7.38 1.79 12.59
N ALA A 111 6.75 2.70 11.84
CA ALA A 111 5.77 2.38 10.82
C ALA A 111 6.48 1.91 9.53
N ASP A 112 6.21 0.67 9.12
CA ASP A 112 6.85 0.04 7.97
C ASP A 112 5.96 -1.09 7.42
N ILE A 113 6.20 -1.52 6.18
CA ILE A 113 5.58 -2.68 5.55
C ILE A 113 6.69 -3.58 5.02
N LYS A 114 6.84 -4.75 5.65
CA LYS A 114 7.83 -5.77 5.25
C LYS A 114 7.12 -7.04 4.79
N PHE A 115 7.64 -7.65 3.73
CA PHE A 115 7.19 -8.94 3.25
C PHE A 115 8.22 -10.00 3.60
N TYR A 116 7.76 -11.13 4.12
CA TYR A 116 8.61 -12.23 4.56
C TYR A 116 8.18 -13.51 3.87
N ARG A 117 9.15 -14.37 3.59
CA ARG A 117 8.94 -15.62 2.87
C ARG A 117 9.82 -16.71 3.46
N THR A 118 9.31 -17.93 3.45
CA THR A 118 10.06 -19.15 3.77
C THR A 118 9.43 -20.34 3.03
N VAL A 119 10.18 -21.43 2.91
CA VAL A 119 9.69 -22.69 2.36
C VAL A 119 9.47 -23.66 3.51
N ILE A 120 8.24 -24.16 3.65
CA ILE A 120 7.88 -25.16 4.66
C ILE A 120 7.86 -26.54 3.99
N PRO A 121 8.88 -27.40 4.22
CA PRO A 121 8.83 -28.77 3.74
C PRO A 121 7.79 -29.56 4.54
N LEU A 122 6.89 -30.25 3.85
CA LEU A 122 5.96 -31.20 4.47
C LEU A 122 6.66 -32.55 4.65
N ARG A 123 6.40 -33.20 5.77
CA ARG A 123 6.85 -34.57 6.06
C ARG A 123 5.82 -35.60 5.63
#